data_AF-A0A7D5C686-F1
#
_entry.id   AF-A0A7D5C686-F1
#
_cell.length_a   1.000
_cell.length_b   1.000
_cell.length_c   1.000
_cell.angle_alpha   90.00
_cell.angle_beta   90.00
_cell.angle_gamma   90.00
#
_symmetry.space_group_name_H-M   'P 1'
#
loop_
_entity.id
_entity.type
_entity.pdbx_description
1 polymer ?
#
loop_
_entity_poly.entity_id
_entity_poly.type
_entity_poly.pdbx_seq_one_letter_code
_entity_poly.pdbx_strand_id
1 'polypeptide(L)'
;MHTVFHASTVDAYRTAEPKVRNLLDDETVDIDAVAVVVDSSEVIDAAADAESATTDALTDLGATVKLCSNAARGADAGEDAFGDGVEFVSSGVGELTRLQDSGWAYIRL
;
A
#
# COMPACT_ATOMS: atom_id res chain seq x y z
N MET A 1 7.81 0.90 15.71
CA MET A 1 6.62 0.05 15.43
C MET A 1 6.43 -0.09 13.93
N HIS A 2 5.76 -1.13 13.46
CA HIS A 2 5.43 -1.27 12.03
C HIS A 2 3.92 -1.20 11.82
N THR A 3 3.48 -0.57 10.73
CA THR A 3 2.05 -0.39 10.42
C THR A 3 1.77 -0.71 8.96
N VAL A 4 0.73 -1.51 8.72
CA VAL A 4 0.20 -1.76 7.39
C VAL A 4 -1.18 -1.14 7.23
N PHE A 5 -1.31 -0.31 6.19
CA PHE A 5 -2.59 0.19 5.72
C PHE A 5 -3.13 -0.73 4.64
N HIS A 6 -4.43 -0.95 4.65
CA HIS A 6 -5.12 -1.77 3.66
C HIS A 6 -6.11 -0.92 2.89
N ALA A 7 -5.93 -0.81 1.57
CA ALA A 7 -6.80 -0.07 0.66
C ALA A 7 -7.34 -0.98 -0.46
N SER A 8 -8.66 -1.26 -0.43
CA SER A 8 -9.34 -2.05 -1.48
C SER A 8 -10.20 -1.22 -2.44
N THR A 9 -10.26 0.10 -2.26
CA THR A 9 -11.00 1.02 -3.16
C THR A 9 -10.11 2.18 -3.58
N VAL A 10 -10.41 2.81 -4.72
CA VAL A 10 -9.63 3.96 -5.22
C VAL A 10 -9.71 5.13 -4.24
N ASP A 11 -10.87 5.37 -3.64
CA ASP A 11 -11.03 6.41 -2.61
C ASP A 11 -10.22 6.09 -1.34
N ALA A 12 -10.19 4.83 -0.91
CA ALA A 12 -9.34 4.43 0.22
C ALA A 12 -7.86 4.66 -0.12
N TYR A 13 -7.43 4.32 -1.34
CA TYR A 13 -6.06 4.50 -1.81
C TYR A 13 -5.66 5.98 -1.85
N ARG A 14 -6.52 6.87 -2.38
CA ARG A 14 -6.33 8.33 -2.32
C ARG A 14 -6.08 8.86 -0.92
N THR A 15 -6.74 8.26 0.08
CA THR A 15 -6.56 8.67 1.48
C THR A 15 -5.34 8.04 2.14
N ALA A 16 -4.68 7.06 1.52
CA ALA A 16 -3.55 6.36 2.12
C ALA A 16 -2.38 7.30 2.38
N GLU A 17 -2.00 8.10 1.38
CA GLU A 17 -0.91 9.08 1.46
C GLU A 17 -1.06 10.03 2.68
N PRO A 18 -2.16 10.81 2.82
CA PRO A 18 -2.30 11.70 3.96
C PRO A 18 -2.39 10.95 5.30
N LYS A 19 -2.83 9.69 5.34
CA LYS A 19 -2.85 8.88 6.57
C LYS A 19 -1.46 8.38 6.95
N VAL A 20 -0.66 7.97 5.97
CA VAL A 20 0.75 7.58 6.17
C VAL A 20 1.56 8.78 6.64
N ARG A 21 1.44 9.94 5.97
CA ARG A 21 2.11 11.17 6.41
C ARG A 21 1.76 11.53 7.85
N ASN A 22 0.46 11.56 8.19
CA ASN A 22 0.04 11.87 9.56
C ASN A 22 0.60 10.90 10.61
N LEU A 23 0.74 9.61 10.27
CA LEU A 23 1.33 8.62 11.16
C LEU A 23 2.84 8.84 11.35
N LEU A 24 3.55 9.18 10.28
CA LEU A 24 4.99 9.43 10.32
C LEU A 24 5.33 10.75 11.02
N ASP A 25 4.46 11.75 10.92
CA ASP A 25 4.60 13.05 11.58
C ASP A 25 4.15 13.02 13.06
N ASP A 26 3.58 11.91 13.55
CA ASP A 26 3.12 11.78 14.94
C ASP A 26 4.29 11.44 15.88
N GLU A 27 4.86 12.46 16.50
CA GLU A 27 5.96 12.34 17.47
C GLU A 27 5.62 11.54 18.75
N THR A 28 4.36 11.13 18.94
CA THR A 28 3.95 10.32 20.09
C THR A 28 4.16 8.82 19.87
N VAL A 29 4.47 8.39 18.65
CA VAL A 29 4.71 7.00 18.27
C VAL A 29 6.00 6.86 17.45
N ASP A 30 6.84 5.91 17.83
CA ASP A 30 8.03 5.58 17.03
C ASP A 30 7.65 4.59 15.92
N ILE A 31 7.79 4.99 14.66
CA ILE A 31 7.47 4.17 13.47
C ILE A 31 8.76 3.77 12.74
N ASP A 32 8.96 2.46 12.57
CA ASP A 32 10.13 1.87 11.92
C ASP A 32 9.87 1.57 10.43
N ALA A 33 8.65 1.14 10.09
CA ALA A 33 8.26 0.92 8.69
C ALA A 33 6.76 1.03 8.48
N VAL A 34 6.39 1.41 7.25
CA VAL A 34 5.01 1.49 6.80
C VAL A 34 4.85 0.73 5.49
N ALA A 35 3.72 0.03 5.35
CA ALA A 35 3.33 -0.61 4.11
C ALA A 35 1.88 -0.25 3.75
N VAL A 36 1.58 -0.22 2.46
CA VAL A 36 0.21 -0.08 1.95
C VAL A 36 -0.10 -1.30 1.09
N VAL A 37 -0.98 -2.18 1.55
CA VAL A 37 -1.42 -3.35 0.79
C VAL A 37 -2.67 -3.02 -0.01
N VAL A 38 -2.62 -3.34 -1.31
CA VAL A 38 -3.70 -3.20 -2.26
C VAL A 38 -4.12 -4.58 -2.77
N ASP A 39 -5.41 -4.90 -2.66
CA ASP A 39 -5.96 -6.22 -2.99
C ASP A 39 -7.06 -6.19 -4.07
N SER A 40 -7.20 -5.07 -4.80
CA SER A 40 -8.20 -4.85 -5.85
C SER A 40 -7.54 -4.48 -7.17
N SER A 41 -8.00 -5.07 -8.28
CA SER A 41 -7.48 -4.76 -9.62
C SER A 41 -7.75 -3.31 -10.03
N GLU A 42 -8.94 -2.80 -9.74
CA GLU A 42 -9.32 -1.40 -10.00
C GLU A 42 -8.37 -0.41 -9.31
N VAL A 43 -7.92 -0.75 -8.09
CA VAL A 43 -6.98 0.09 -7.36
C VAL A 43 -5.56 -0.04 -7.91
N ILE A 44 -5.17 -1.23 -8.39
CA ILE A 44 -3.88 -1.44 -9.07
C ILE A 44 -3.81 -0.60 -10.34
N ASP A 45 -4.86 -0.63 -11.18
CA ASP A 45 -4.94 0.19 -12.39
C ASP A 45 -4.92 1.68 -12.06
N ALA A 46 -5.65 2.10 -11.03
CA ALA A 46 -5.62 3.48 -10.57
C ALA A 46 -4.22 3.87 -10.08
N ALA A 47 -3.54 3.04 -9.28
CA ALA A 47 -2.20 3.30 -8.78
C ALA A 47 -1.14 3.42 -9.88
N ALA A 48 -1.35 2.79 -11.04
CA ALA A 48 -0.49 2.90 -12.21
C ALA A 48 -0.75 4.15 -13.06
N ASP A 49 -1.94 4.75 -12.97
CA ASP A 49 -2.37 5.84 -13.83
C ASP A 49 -2.96 7.01 -13.02
N ALA A 50 -4.28 7.03 -12.83
CA ALA A 50 -5.01 8.15 -12.25
C ALA A 50 -4.54 8.57 -10.84
N GLU A 51 -3.96 7.62 -10.08
CA GLU A 51 -3.44 7.78 -8.72
C GLU A 51 -1.93 7.52 -8.63
N SER A 52 -1.20 7.58 -9.76
CA SER A 52 0.27 7.47 -9.79
C SER A 52 0.96 8.46 -8.84
N ALA A 53 0.46 9.70 -8.76
CA ALA A 53 0.97 10.69 -7.81
C ALA A 53 0.79 10.27 -6.33
N THR A 54 -0.25 9.49 -6.02
CA THR A 54 -0.45 8.92 -4.69
C THR A 54 0.58 7.82 -4.43
N THR A 55 0.84 6.96 -5.42
CA THR A 55 1.89 5.93 -5.37
C THR A 55 3.26 6.55 -5.12
N ASP A 56 3.65 7.54 -5.92
CA ASP A 56 4.94 8.24 -5.81
C ASP A 56 5.11 8.88 -4.44
N ALA A 57 4.08 9.58 -3.95
CA ALA A 57 4.12 10.22 -2.64
C ALA A 57 4.25 9.22 -1.49
N LEU A 58 3.60 8.05 -1.58
CA LEU A 58 3.77 6.97 -0.60
C LEU A 58 5.20 6.43 -0.59
N THR A 59 5.78 6.19 -1.76
CA THR A 59 7.15 5.69 -1.87
C THR A 59 8.19 6.73 -1.43
N ASP A 60 7.95 8.01 -1.71
CA ASP A 60 8.80 9.14 -1.26
C ASP A 60 8.78 9.30 0.27
N LEU A 61 7.66 8.98 0.92
CA LEU A 61 7.55 8.89 2.38
C LEU A 61 8.25 7.65 2.96
N GLY A 62 8.81 6.78 2.13
CA GLY A 62 9.47 5.54 2.54
C GLY A 62 8.52 4.38 2.83
N ALA A 63 7.24 4.50 2.47
CA ALA A 63 6.30 3.37 2.57
C ALA A 63 6.49 2.39 1.40
N THR A 64 6.32 1.09 1.68
CA THR A 64 6.29 0.07 0.61
C THR A 64 4.84 -0.16 0.14
N VAL A 65 4.56 0.08 -1.13
CA VAL A 65 3.27 -0.26 -1.73
C VAL A 65 3.29 -1.71 -2.19
N LYS A 66 2.41 -2.54 -1.65
CA LYS A 66 2.36 -3.99 -1.88
C LYS A 66 1.10 -4.36 -2.65
N LEU A 67 1.25 -4.76 -3.90
CA LEU A 67 0.17 -5.08 -4.83
C LEU A 67 -0.10 -6.58 -4.88
N CYS A 68 -1.35 -6.99 -4.70
CA CYS A 68 -1.75 -8.38 -4.74
C CYS A 68 -1.65 -8.97 -6.16
N SER A 69 -0.75 -9.92 -6.40
CA SER A 69 -0.60 -10.61 -7.69
C SER A 69 -1.86 -11.36 -8.12
N ASN A 70 -2.68 -11.85 -7.19
CA ASN A 70 -3.97 -12.48 -7.56
C ASN A 70 -4.96 -11.45 -8.10
N ALA A 71 -4.98 -10.24 -7.53
CA ALA A 71 -5.83 -9.14 -8.01
C ALA A 71 -5.29 -8.57 -9.32
N ALA A 72 -3.97 -8.43 -9.46
CA ALA A 72 -3.30 -7.96 -10.67
C ALA A 72 -3.66 -8.77 -11.93
N ARG A 73 -4.09 -10.03 -11.80
CA ARG A 73 -4.58 -10.82 -12.95
C ARG A 73 -5.82 -10.24 -13.62
N GLY A 74 -6.57 -9.40 -12.92
CA GLY A 74 -7.74 -8.69 -13.44
C GLY A 74 -7.48 -7.20 -13.68
N ALA A 75 -6.23 -6.74 -13.55
CA ALA A 75 -5.79 -5.39 -13.85
C ALA A 75 -5.18 -5.35 -15.26
N ASP A 76 -5.23 -4.18 -15.88
CA ASP A 76 -4.53 -3.92 -17.15
C ASP A 76 -3.06 -3.58 -16.90
N ALA A 77 -2.74 -2.95 -15.76
CA ALA A 77 -1.38 -2.59 -15.37
C ALA A 77 -0.53 -3.82 -14.97
N GLY A 78 0.67 -3.90 -15.54
CA GLY A 78 1.70 -4.89 -15.23
C GLY A 78 2.74 -4.38 -14.23
N GLU A 79 3.69 -5.24 -13.85
CA GLU A 79 4.79 -4.88 -12.93
C GLU A 79 5.68 -3.76 -13.48
N ASP A 80 5.80 -3.65 -14.80
CA ASP A 80 6.58 -2.63 -15.52
C ASP A 80 5.96 -1.22 -15.46
N ALA A 81 4.71 -1.10 -15.00
CA ALA A 81 4.08 0.19 -14.75
C ALA A 81 4.55 0.86 -13.45
N PHE A 82 5.28 0.13 -12.59
CA PHE A 82 5.64 0.60 -11.26
C PHE A 82 7.16 0.73 -11.07
N GLY A 83 7.57 1.73 -10.30
CA GLY A 83 8.96 1.99 -9.95
C GLY A 83 9.41 1.36 -8.63
N ASP A 84 10.55 1.82 -8.13
CA ASP A 84 11.09 1.42 -6.82
C ASP A 84 10.09 1.73 -5.69
N GLY A 85 10.05 0.89 -4.66
CA GLY A 85 9.13 1.04 -3.52
C GLY A 85 7.75 0.40 -3.74
N VAL A 86 7.47 -0.13 -4.94
CA VAL A 86 6.31 -0.96 -5.24
C VAL A 86 6.72 -2.42 -5.37
N GLU A 87 5.99 -3.32 -4.72
CA GLU A 87 6.25 -4.76 -4.72
C GLU A 87 4.98 -5.55 -5.03
N PHE A 88 5.10 -6.60 -5.86
CA PHE A 88 4.02 -7.56 -6.04
C PHE A 88 4.13 -8.70 -5.03
N VAL A 89 3.05 -8.94 -4.30
CA VAL A 89 2.94 -10.01 -3.30
C VAL A 89 1.96 -11.07 -3.75
N SER A 90 2.22 -12.33 -3.42
CA SER A 90 1.43 -13.47 -3.91
C SER A 90 -0.07 -13.36 -3.62
N SER A 91 -0.45 -12.79 -2.47
CA SER A 91 -1.83 -12.55 -2.04
C SER A 91 -1.88 -11.37 -1.06
N GLY A 92 -2.74 -10.38 -1.31
CA GLY A 92 -2.92 -9.23 -0.41
C GLY A 92 -3.37 -9.65 0.99
N VAL A 93 -4.41 -10.48 1.10
CA VAL A 93 -4.87 -11.01 2.40
C VAL A 93 -3.84 -11.91 3.08
N GLY A 94 -3.06 -12.67 2.31
CA GLY A 94 -1.96 -13.47 2.83
C GLY A 94 -0.83 -12.61 3.39
N GLU A 95 -0.49 -11.53 2.70
CA GLU A 95 0.50 -10.56 3.15
C GLU A 95 0.04 -9.81 4.40
N LEU A 96 -1.22 -9.35 4.43
CA LEU A 96 -1.81 -8.75 5.63
C LEU A 96 -1.76 -9.67 6.84
N THR A 97 -2.01 -10.97 6.63
CA THR A 97 -1.93 -11.98 7.70
C THR A 97 -0.50 -12.15 8.19
N ARG A 98 0.47 -12.28 7.27
CA ARG A 98 1.90 -12.39 7.61
C ARG A 98 2.43 -11.17 8.36
N LEU A 99 2.09 -9.97 7.91
CA LEU A 99 2.52 -8.73 8.55
C LEU A 99 1.94 -8.62 9.97
N GLN A 100 0.64 -8.88 10.14
CA GLN A 100 0.02 -8.89 11.47
C GLN A 100 0.60 -9.96 12.40
N ASP A 101 0.83 -11.18 11.91
CA ASP A 101 1.49 -12.25 12.67
C ASP A 101 2.91 -11.87 13.08
N SER A 102 3.59 -11.05 12.25
CA SER A 102 4.91 -10.48 12.53
C SER A 102 4.86 -9.22 13.43
N GLY A 103 3.70 -8.89 14.01
CA GLY A 103 3.54 -7.79 14.96
C GLY A 103 3.26 -6.42 14.33
N TRP A 104 2.90 -6.35 13.05
CA TRP A 104 2.49 -5.10 12.43
C TRP A 104 1.08 -4.69 12.90
N ALA A 105 0.90 -3.42 13.21
CA ALA A 105 -0.42 -2.84 13.39
C ALA A 105 -1.17 -2.82 12.04
N TYR A 106 -2.46 -3.10 12.08
CA TYR A 106 -3.32 -3.12 10.89
C TYR A 106 -4.34 -1.99 10.92
N ILE A 107 -4.40 -1.21 9.83
CA ILE A 107 -5.36 -0.13 9.64
C ILE A 107 -6.10 -0.34 8.32
N ARG A 108 -7.43 -0.46 8.37
CA ARG A 108 -8.27 -0.48 7.18
C ARG A 108 -8.65 0.95 6.78
N LEU A 109 -8.48 1.26 5.50
CA LEU A 109 -8.90 2.52 4.86
C LEU A 109 -10.23 2.36 4.13
#